data_AF-A0A7C6MR56-F1
#
_entry.id   AF-A0A7C6MR56-F1
#
_cell.length_a   1.000
_cell.length_b   1.000
_cell.length_c   1.000
_cell.angle_alpha   90.00
_cell.angle_beta   90.00
_cell.angle_gamma   90.00
#
_symmetry.space_group_name_H-M   'P 1'
#
loop_
_entity.id
_entity.type
_entity.pdbx_description
1 polymer ?
#
loop_
_entity_poly.entity_id
_entity_poly.type
_entity_poly.pdbx_seq_one_letter_code
_entity_poly.pdbx_strand_id
1 'polypeptide(L)'
;MVFDEIIGQKVPVTIFKRGFASDSLGHAYLFSGKDGLGKETFARAIADELLKRGGPQSELHVLSGDGTIKVEEIRNLRRAASLSSGGHSIWIIVGAERMGPEASNAF
;
A
#
# COMPACT_ATOMS: atom_id res chain seq x y z
N MET A 1 8.84 0.12 16.88
CA MET A 1 7.85 0.15 15.77
C MET A 1 8.07 -1.09 14.92
N VAL A 2 7.08 -1.54 14.14
CA VAL A 2 7.25 -2.72 13.24
C VAL A 2 8.45 -2.53 12.29
N PHE A 3 8.81 -1.27 11.97
CA PHE A 3 9.96 -0.93 11.13
C PHE A 3 11.34 -1.26 11.74
N ASP A 4 11.44 -1.54 13.03
CA ASP A 4 12.72 -1.89 13.68
C ASP A 4 13.09 -3.37 13.45
N GLU A 5 12.11 -4.20 13.10
CA GLU A 5 12.30 -5.62 12.76
C GLU A 5 12.69 -5.83 11.28
N ILE A 6 12.61 -4.76 10.47
CA ILE A 6 12.91 -4.81 9.04
C ILE A 6 14.43 -4.82 8.84
N ILE A 7 14.95 -5.96 8.39
CA ILE A 7 16.37 -6.17 8.17
C ILE A 7 16.80 -5.49 6.87
N GLY A 8 17.73 -4.54 6.97
CA GLY A 8 18.22 -3.78 5.81
C GLY A 8 17.30 -2.62 5.43
N GLN A 9 17.29 -2.24 4.14
CA GLN A 9 16.38 -1.23 3.58
C GLN A 9 16.35 0.11 4.34
N LYS A 10 17.52 0.64 4.73
CA LYS A 10 17.66 1.85 5.57
C LYS A 10 16.94 3.07 5.00
N VAL A 11 17.00 3.25 3.67
CA VAL A 11 16.43 4.42 2.98
C VAL A 11 14.90 4.44 3.09
N PRO A 12 14.14 3.42 2.60
CA PRO A 12 12.69 3.44 2.72
C PRO A 12 12.23 3.46 4.18
N VAL A 13 12.89 2.71 5.08
CA VAL A 13 12.59 2.78 6.53
C VAL A 13 12.68 4.21 7.05
N THR A 14 13.73 4.95 6.69
CA THR A 14 13.92 6.34 7.14
C THR A 14 12.86 7.27 6.58
N ILE A 15 12.49 7.11 5.30
CA ILE A 15 11.44 7.92 4.66
C ILE A 15 10.11 7.77 5.40
N PHE A 16 9.69 6.54 5.66
CA PHE A 16 8.42 6.28 6.35
C PHE A 16 8.47 6.69 7.82
N LYS A 17 9.57 6.43 8.53
CA LYS A 17 9.73 6.91 9.92
C LYS A 17 9.57 8.42 10.02
N ARG A 18 10.16 9.18 9.09
CA ARG A 18 10.00 10.64 9.04
C ARG A 18 8.57 11.04 8.69
N GLY A 19 8.01 10.46 7.63
CA GLY A 19 6.64 10.79 7.19
C GLY A 19 5.58 10.51 8.25
N PHE A 20 5.71 9.43 9.02
CA PHE A 20 4.85 9.14 10.16
C PHE A 20 5.04 10.10 11.34
N ALA A 21 6.25 10.63 11.54
CA ALA A 21 6.54 11.58 12.61
C ALA A 21 6.02 12.99 12.27
N SER A 22 6.06 13.38 11.00
CA SER A 22 5.61 14.70 10.50
C SER A 22 4.19 14.71 9.95
N ASP A 23 3.47 13.59 10.01
CA ASP A 23 2.13 13.41 9.43
C ASP A 23 2.04 13.86 7.95
N SER A 24 3.07 13.50 7.18
CA SER A 24 3.28 14.01 5.81
C SER A 24 3.50 12.87 4.80
N LEU A 25 2.83 11.73 5.02
CA LEU A 25 2.89 10.62 4.08
C LEU A 25 2.14 10.96 2.79
N GLY A 26 2.70 10.53 1.66
CA GLY A 26 2.03 10.60 0.37
C GLY A 26 0.85 9.63 0.29
N HIS A 27 -0.09 9.92 -0.61
CA HIS A 27 -1.28 9.09 -0.83
C HIS A 27 -0.97 7.76 -1.56
N ALA A 28 0.19 7.64 -2.21
CA ALA A 28 0.59 6.45 -2.93
C ALA A 28 2.11 6.25 -2.91
N TYR A 29 2.53 4.97 -2.84
CA TYR A 29 3.92 4.56 -2.89
C TYR A 29 4.08 3.31 -3.75
N LEU A 30 5.13 3.28 -4.57
CA LEU A 30 5.51 2.12 -5.37
C LEU A 30 6.80 1.51 -4.81
N PHE A 31 6.71 0.26 -4.34
CA PHE A 31 7.88 -0.52 -3.94
C PHE A 31 8.36 -1.36 -5.11
N SER A 32 9.59 -1.10 -5.57
CA SER A 32 10.21 -1.82 -6.69
C SER A 32 11.50 -2.52 -6.26
N GLY A 33 11.88 -3.56 -7.00
CA GLY A 33 13.07 -4.35 -6.73
C GLY A 33 12.87 -5.84 -7.04
N LYS A 34 13.95 -6.63 -6.92
CA LYS A 34 13.92 -8.08 -7.13
C LYS A 34 12.93 -8.77 -6.19
N ASP A 35 12.50 -9.96 -6.57
CA ASP A 35 11.65 -10.80 -5.72
C ASP A 35 12.42 -11.32 -4.52
N GLY A 36 11.70 -11.50 -3.41
CA GLY A 36 12.30 -11.88 -2.12
C GLY A 36 12.91 -10.72 -1.30
N LEU A 37 12.91 -9.48 -1.79
CA LEU A 37 13.41 -8.31 -1.02
C LEU A 37 12.47 -7.83 0.11
N GLY A 38 11.31 -8.48 0.29
CA GLY A 38 10.34 -8.10 1.33
C GLY A 38 9.47 -6.89 0.97
N LYS A 39 9.26 -6.59 -0.31
CA LYS A 39 8.43 -5.46 -0.78
C LYS A 39 7.02 -5.49 -0.17
N GLU A 40 6.36 -6.64 -0.25
CA GLU A 40 5.02 -6.84 0.31
C GLU A 40 5.04 -6.80 1.85
N THR A 41 6.03 -7.43 2.47
CA THR A 41 6.23 -7.39 3.93
C THR A 41 6.35 -5.95 4.44
N PHE A 42 7.12 -5.13 3.74
CA PHE A 42 7.30 -3.71 4.05
C PHE A 42 5.99 -2.93 3.89
N ALA A 43 5.25 -3.16 2.80
CA ALA A 43 3.95 -2.54 2.57
C ALA A 43 2.92 -2.91 3.66
N ARG A 44 2.89 -4.18 4.09
CA ARG A 44 2.02 -4.64 5.19
C ARG A 44 2.40 -4.02 6.53
N ALA A 45 3.68 -3.90 6.83
CA ALA A 45 4.16 -3.22 8.04
C ALA A 45 3.71 -1.75 8.11
N ILE A 46 3.72 -1.04 6.96
CA ILE A 46 3.19 0.33 6.86
C ILE A 46 1.68 0.35 7.04
N ALA A 47 0.96 -0.58 6.41
CA ALA A 47 -0.48 -0.68 6.54
C ALA A 47 -0.92 -0.92 8.00
N ASP A 48 -0.24 -1.80 8.72
CA ASP A 48 -0.53 -2.06 10.14
C ASP A 48 -0.34 -0.82 11.01
N GLU A 49 0.67 0.00 10.73
CA GLU A 49 0.89 1.26 11.42
C GLU A 49 -0.22 2.29 11.07
N LEU A 50 -0.61 2.37 9.80
CA LEU A 50 -1.70 3.24 9.36
C LEU A 50 -3.05 2.83 9.95
N LEU A 51 -3.34 1.53 10.06
CA LEU A 51 -4.56 1.01 10.70
C LEU A 51 -4.64 1.45 12.16
N LYS A 52 -3.54 1.32 12.91
CA LYS A 52 -3.47 1.76 14.32
C LYS A 52 -3.73 3.26 14.47
N ARG A 53 -3.23 4.07 13.54
CA ARG A 53 -3.37 5.53 13.56
C ARG A 53 -4.73 6.04 13.09
N GLY A 54 -5.33 5.37 12.11
CA GLY A 54 -6.63 5.78 11.55
C GLY A 54 -7.84 5.33 12.38
N GLY A 55 -7.62 4.57 13.45
CA GLY A 55 -8.68 4.16 14.37
C GLY A 55 -9.57 3.01 13.85
N PRO A 56 -10.67 2.69 14.57
CA PRO A 56 -11.44 1.46 14.40
C PRO A 56 -12.19 1.36 13.07
N GLN A 57 -12.36 2.47 12.35
CA GLN A 57 -13.00 2.53 11.04
C GLN A 57 -12.00 2.41 9.89
N SER A 58 -10.72 2.18 10.17
CA SER A 58 -9.72 1.98 9.13
C SER A 58 -9.82 0.59 8.54
N GLU A 59 -9.59 0.50 7.24
CA GLU A 59 -9.72 -0.74 6.49
C GLU A 59 -8.45 -0.99 5.67
N LEU A 60 -8.08 -2.27 5.57
CA LEU A 60 -6.99 -2.75 4.72
C LEU A 60 -7.57 -3.68 3.67
N HIS A 61 -7.32 -3.33 2.41
CA HIS A 61 -7.71 -4.10 1.24
C HIS A 61 -6.46 -4.54 0.48
N VAL A 62 -6.43 -5.80 0.06
CA VAL A 62 -5.31 -6.37 -0.71
C VAL A 62 -5.82 -6.87 -2.05
N LEU A 63 -5.31 -6.28 -3.13
CA LEU A 63 -5.51 -6.75 -4.49
C LEU A 63 -4.31 -7.62 -4.88
N SER A 64 -4.56 -8.92 -5.03
CA SER A 64 -3.57 -9.93 -5.41
C SER A 64 -4.22 -11.00 -6.28
N GLY A 65 -3.43 -11.70 -7.07
CA GLY A 65 -3.82 -12.84 -7.90
C GLY A 65 -2.65 -13.23 -8.79
N ASP A 66 -2.76 -14.28 -9.61
CA ASP A 66 -1.66 -14.71 -10.50
C ASP A 66 -1.76 -14.15 -11.92
N GLY A 67 -2.96 -13.68 -12.30
CA GLY A 67 -3.24 -13.14 -13.63
C GLY A 67 -2.93 -11.65 -13.81
N THR A 68 -3.19 -11.16 -15.02
CA THR A 68 -3.21 -9.73 -15.34
C THR A 68 -4.24 -9.01 -14.48
N ILE A 69 -3.84 -7.90 -13.86
CA ILE A 69 -4.75 -7.02 -13.13
C ILE A 69 -5.58 -6.24 -14.16
N LYS A 70 -6.89 -6.48 -14.16
CA LYS A 70 -7.84 -5.92 -15.12
C LYS A 70 -8.27 -4.51 -14.70
N VAL A 71 -8.65 -3.70 -15.70
CA VAL A 71 -9.16 -2.34 -15.48
C VAL A 71 -10.40 -2.31 -14.57
N GLU A 72 -11.24 -3.33 -14.61
CA GLU A 72 -12.42 -3.44 -13.75
C GLU A 72 -12.05 -3.57 -12.28
N GLU A 73 -10.97 -4.29 -11.96
CA GLU A 73 -10.48 -4.46 -10.59
C GLU A 73 -10.00 -3.11 -10.02
N ILE A 74 -9.26 -2.34 -10.82
CA ILE A 74 -8.81 -0.99 -10.45
C ILE A 74 -9.99 -0.02 -10.28
N ARG A 75 -10.96 -0.06 -11.19
CA ARG A 75 -12.18 0.76 -11.07
C ARG A 75 -13.00 0.40 -9.83
N ASN A 76 -13.09 -0.88 -9.48
CA ASN A 76 -13.74 -1.34 -8.26
C ASN A 76 -13.01 -0.85 -7.02
N LEU A 77 -11.68 -0.97 -7.00
CA LEU A 77 -10.81 -0.44 -5.95
C LEU A 77 -11.08 1.04 -5.71
N ARG A 78 -11.01 1.86 -6.76
CA ARG A 78 -11.21 3.31 -6.65
C ARG A 78 -12.61 3.66 -6.13
N ARG A 79 -13.64 2.97 -6.60
CA ARG A 79 -15.02 3.16 -6.12
C ARG A 79 -15.13 2.82 -4.63
N ALA A 80 -14.59 1.69 -4.20
CA ALA A 80 -14.60 1.29 -2.80
C ALA A 80 -13.82 2.29 -1.92
N ALA A 81 -12.63 2.71 -2.35
CA ALA A 81 -11.82 3.69 -1.63
C ALA A 81 -12.56 5.03 -1.42
N SER A 82 -13.40 5.45 -2.37
CA SER A 82 -14.18 6.69 -2.28
C SER A 82 -15.33 6.65 -1.27
N LEU A 83 -15.73 5.46 -0.81
CA LEU A 83 -16.84 5.26 0.11
C LEU A 83 -16.40 5.17 1.59
N SER A 84 -15.09 5.22 1.87
CA SER A 84 -14.57 5.19 3.25
C SER A 84 -15.07 6.38 4.05
N SER A 85 -15.63 6.13 5.24
CA SER A 85 -16.45 7.10 5.98
C SER A 85 -15.90 7.54 7.34
N GLY A 86 -14.61 7.30 7.64
CA GLY A 86 -14.03 7.91 8.84
C GLY A 86 -12.62 7.47 9.26
N GLY A 87 -12.11 6.36 8.72
CA GLY A 87 -10.73 5.89 8.96
C GLY A 87 -9.87 5.92 7.69
N HIS A 88 -8.64 5.41 7.82
CA HIS A 88 -7.77 5.22 6.66
C HIS A 88 -8.30 4.09 5.77
N SER A 89 -8.42 4.35 4.47
CA SER A 89 -8.66 3.31 3.46
C SER A 89 -7.33 2.94 2.83
N ILE A 90 -6.77 1.81 3.24
CA ILE A 90 -5.43 1.38 2.85
C ILE A 90 -5.55 0.28 1.81
N TRP A 91 -4.87 0.46 0.67
CA TRP A 91 -4.90 -0.48 -0.44
C TRP A 91 -3.49 -0.95 -0.77
N ILE A 92 -3.28 -2.27 -0.77
CA ILE A 92 -2.05 -2.91 -1.22
C ILE A 92 -2.33 -3.61 -2.54
N ILE A 93 -1.57 -3.25 -3.58
CA ILE A 93 -1.61 -3.94 -4.88
C ILE A 93 -0.35 -4.79 -5.00
N VAL A 94 -0.52 -6.10 -5.01
CA VAL A 94 0.57 -7.05 -5.13
C VAL A 94 0.82 -7.36 -6.61
N GLY A 95 2.06 -7.15 -7.04
CA GLY A 95 2.47 -7.36 -8.42
C GLY A 95 1.87 -6.32 -9.37
N ALA A 96 2.02 -5.03 -9.05
CA ALA A 96 1.50 -3.92 -9.84
C ALA A 96 2.02 -3.89 -11.29
N GLU A 97 3.17 -4.51 -11.56
CA GLU A 97 3.70 -4.73 -12.91
C GLU A 97 2.79 -5.58 -13.81
N ARG A 98 1.80 -6.27 -13.23
CA ARG A 98 0.80 -7.06 -13.97
C ARG A 98 -0.43 -6.26 -14.38
N MET A 99 -0.47 -4.96 -14.10
CA MET A 99 -1.51 -4.09 -14.65
C MET A 99 -1.36 -3.98 -16.16
N GLY A 100 -2.45 -4.28 -16.88
CA GLY A 100 -2.55 -3.90 -18.29
C GLY A 100 -2.55 -2.37 -18.45
N PRO A 101 -2.26 -1.84 -19.66
CA PRO A 101 -2.26 -0.39 -19.93
C PRO A 101 -3.55 0.31 -19.48
N GLU A 102 -4.70 -0.32 -19.69
CA GLU A 102 -6.01 0.20 -19.31
C GLU A 102 -6.18 0.27 -17.79
N ALA A 103 -5.65 -0.73 -17.07
CA ALA A 103 -5.68 -0.76 -15.61
C ALA A 103 -4.78 0.33 -15.02
N SER A 104 -3.57 0.47 -15.54
CA SER A 104 -2.61 1.52 -15.13
C SER A 104 -3.16 2.94 -15.37
N ASN A 105 -3.85 3.16 -16.49
CA ASN A 105 -4.46 4.46 -16.80
C ASN A 105 -5.71 4.77 -15.96
N ALA A 106 -6.31 3.77 -15.31
CA ALA A 106 -7.53 3.91 -14.51
C ALA A 106 -7.27 4.06 -13.00
N PHE A 107 -6.02 3.88 -12.57
CA PHE A 107 -5.57 4.03 -11.19
C PHE A 107 -5.54 5.50 -10.78
#